data_AF-A0A1V4W473-F1
#
_entry.id   AF-A0A1V4W473-F1
#
_cell.length_a   1.000
_cell.length_b   1.000
_cell.length_c   1.000
_cell.angle_alpha   90.00
_cell.angle_beta   90.00
_cell.angle_gamma   90.00
#
_symmetry.space_group_name_H-M   'P 1'
#
loop_
_entity.id
_entity.type
_entity.pdbx_description
1 polymer ?
#
loop_
_entity_poly.entity_id
_entity_poly.type
_entity_poly.pdbx_seq_one_letter_code
_entity_poly.pdbx_strand_id
1 'polypeptide(L)'
;MRKRNIQIIVRLSEKEKHNLASRVKKSGLSQEAFIRFLINGYVPKELPPPDYFSMTRELYAIGGNLNQIAAKANATGHIDKTVFQYEANRLRKAVQDIIEAVTAPERRTHNGDHGDMGRDRPP
;
A
#
# COMPACT_ATOMS: atom_id res chain seq x y z
N MET A 1 -24.87 -8.50 -13.90
CA MET A 1 -24.26 -7.91 -15.12
C MET A 1 -22.79 -7.62 -14.84
N ARG A 2 -21.84 -8.21 -15.59
CA ARG A 2 -20.41 -7.86 -15.42
C ARG A 2 -20.19 -6.43 -15.94
N LYS A 3 -19.47 -5.59 -15.20
CA LYS A 3 -19.18 -4.18 -15.56
C LYS A 3 -18.01 -4.01 -16.55
N ARG A 4 -17.29 -5.09 -16.88
CA ARG A 4 -16.07 -5.06 -17.70
C ARG A 4 -16.17 -6.11 -18.81
N ASN A 5 -16.75 -5.69 -19.95
CA ASN A 5 -17.16 -6.60 -21.03
C ASN A 5 -16.27 -6.53 -22.28
N ILE A 6 -15.29 -5.61 -22.30
CA ILE A 6 -14.34 -5.49 -23.41
C ILE A 6 -13.12 -6.35 -23.07
N GLN A 7 -12.80 -7.30 -23.96
CA GLN A 7 -11.62 -8.15 -23.85
C GLN A 7 -10.47 -7.59 -24.68
N ILE A 8 -9.27 -7.59 -24.09
CA ILE A 8 -8.02 -7.28 -24.77
C ILE A 8 -7.12 -8.50 -24.65
N ILE A 9 -6.51 -8.93 -25.75
CA ILE A 9 -5.56 -10.04 -25.79
C ILE A 9 -4.17 -9.46 -26.01
N VAL A 10 -3.24 -9.78 -25.10
CA VAL A 10 -1.83 -9.40 -25.19
C VAL A 10 -0.99 -10.66 -25.29
N ARG A 11 -0.10 -10.71 -26.29
CA ARG A 11 0.90 -11.79 -26.43
C ARG A 11 2.19 -11.34 -25.77
N LEU A 12 2.79 -12.21 -24.97
CA LEU A 12 4.03 -11.94 -24.24
C LEU A 12 5.07 -13.00 -24.62
N SER A 13 6.33 -12.60 -24.69
CA SER A 13 7.47 -13.50 -24.62
C SER A 13 7.54 -14.17 -23.24
N GLU A 14 8.31 -15.25 -23.13
CA GLU A 14 8.50 -15.94 -21.84
C GLU A 14 9.12 -15.02 -20.78
N LYS A 15 10.06 -14.15 -21.20
CA LYS A 15 10.70 -13.15 -20.33
C LYS A 15 9.69 -12.13 -19.78
N GLU A 16 8.83 -11.58 -20.64
CA GLU A 16 7.80 -10.62 -20.24
C GLU A 16 6.76 -11.26 -19.33
N LYS A 17 6.35 -12.51 -19.62
CA LYS A 17 5.43 -13.27 -18.77
C LYS A 17 6.01 -13.50 -17.38
N HIS A 18 7.28 -13.92 -17.28
CA HIS A 18 7.96 -14.11 -16.00
C HIS A 18 8.06 -12.82 -15.20
N ASN A 19 8.43 -11.71 -15.86
CA ASN A 19 8.52 -10.40 -15.22
C ASN A 19 7.13 -9.93 -14.70
N LEU A 20 6.09 -10.04 -15.52
CA LEU A 20 4.72 -9.73 -15.12
C LEU A 20 4.29 -10.56 -13.89
N ALA A 21 4.49 -11.88 -13.93
CA ALA A 21 4.13 -12.76 -12.83
C ALA A 21 4.88 -12.41 -11.53
N SER A 22 6.17 -12.08 -11.62
CA SER A 22 6.97 -11.63 -10.47
C SER A 22 6.41 -10.34 -9.87
N ARG A 23 6.16 -9.32 -10.70
CA ARG A 23 5.62 -8.02 -10.23
C ARG A 23 4.21 -8.16 -9.63
N VAL A 24 3.36 -8.98 -10.25
CA VAL A 24 2.02 -9.30 -9.74
C VAL A 24 2.13 -9.96 -8.36
N LYS A 25 2.97 -11.00 -8.22
CA LYS A 25 3.18 -11.72 -6.95
C LYS A 25 3.65 -10.77 -5.85
N LYS A 26 4.63 -9.90 -6.14
CA LYS A 26 5.15 -8.95 -5.16
C LYS A 26 4.13 -7.89 -4.75
N SER A 27 3.24 -7.48 -5.66
CA SER A 27 2.18 -6.51 -5.35
C SER A 27 1.00 -7.09 -4.56
N GLY A 28 0.86 -8.42 -4.48
CA GLY A 28 -0.30 -9.07 -3.87
C GLY A 28 -1.62 -8.92 -4.65
N LEU A 29 -1.59 -8.33 -5.85
CA LEU A 29 -2.77 -8.13 -6.69
C LEU A 29 -3.00 -9.33 -7.63
N SER A 30 -4.22 -9.44 -8.18
CA SER A 30 -4.43 -10.26 -9.38
C SER A 30 -3.77 -9.61 -10.59
N GLN A 31 -3.41 -10.40 -11.60
CA GLN A 31 -2.80 -9.89 -12.83
C GLN A 31 -3.66 -8.80 -13.49
N GLU A 32 -4.99 -8.98 -13.52
CA GLU A 32 -5.91 -8.01 -14.10
C GLU A 32 -6.04 -6.74 -13.25
N ALA A 33 -5.97 -6.85 -11.92
CA ALA A 33 -5.95 -5.68 -11.05
C ALA A 33 -4.66 -4.88 -11.25
N PHE A 34 -3.52 -5.56 -11.34
CA PHE A 34 -2.21 -4.97 -11.62
C PHE A 34 -2.19 -4.20 -12.94
N ILE A 35 -2.65 -4.83 -14.03
CA ILE A 35 -2.72 -4.19 -15.36
C ILE A 35 -3.64 -2.96 -15.33
N ARG A 36 -4.80 -3.04 -14.66
CA ARG A 36 -5.72 -1.89 -14.54
C ARG A 36 -5.09 -0.73 -13.76
N PHE A 37 -4.32 -1.00 -12.72
CA PHE A 37 -3.56 0.03 -12.02
C PHE A 37 -2.60 0.76 -12.96
N LEU A 38 -1.86 0.01 -13.77
CA LEU A 38 -0.94 0.57 -14.77
C LEU A 38 -1.68 1.41 -15.83
N ILE A 39 -2.85 0.95 -16.31
CA ILE A 39 -3.69 1.70 -17.25
C ILE A 39 -4.16 3.02 -16.63
N ASN A 40 -4.50 3.02 -15.34
CA ASN A 40 -4.89 4.23 -14.61
C ASN A 40 -3.71 5.15 -14.25
N GLY A 41 -2.48 4.83 -14.69
CA GLY A 41 -1.30 5.65 -14.46
C GLY A 41 -0.65 5.46 -13.09
N TYR A 42 -0.89 4.33 -12.43
CA TYR A 42 -0.29 3.99 -11.14
C TYR A 42 0.61 2.77 -11.24
N VAL A 43 1.73 2.78 -10.51
CA VAL A 43 2.57 1.60 -10.32
C VAL A 43 2.25 1.00 -8.96
N PRO A 44 1.69 -0.23 -8.89
CA PRO A 44 1.47 -0.89 -7.61
C PRO A 44 2.78 -1.09 -6.85
N LYS A 45 2.79 -0.75 -5.56
CA LYS A 45 3.90 -1.04 -4.66
C LYS A 45 3.97 -2.53 -4.35
N GLU A 46 5.17 -2.98 -4.00
CA GLU A 46 5.34 -4.29 -3.40
C GLU A 46 4.66 -4.33 -2.02
N LEU A 47 4.20 -5.51 -1.61
CA LEU A 47 3.63 -5.71 -0.29
C LEU A 47 4.66 -5.31 0.78
N PRO A 48 4.24 -4.59 1.83
CA PRO A 48 5.11 -4.31 2.96
C PRO A 48 5.62 -5.63 3.57
N PRO A 49 6.84 -5.64 4.13
CA PRO A 49 7.36 -6.80 4.85
C PRO A 49 6.41 -7.25 5.97
N PRO A 50 6.34 -8.54 6.33
CA PRO A 50 5.50 -9.01 7.44
C PRO A 50 5.70 -8.22 8.75
N ASP A 51 6.94 -7.83 9.04
CA ASP A 51 7.31 -7.06 10.24
C ASP A 51 6.64 -5.68 10.30
N TYR A 52 6.29 -5.09 9.14
CA TYR A 52 5.53 -3.85 9.09
C TYR A 52 4.12 -4.02 9.69
N PHE A 53 3.48 -5.17 9.44
CA PHE A 53 2.16 -5.46 10.01
C PHE A 53 2.24 -5.70 11.52
N SER A 54 3.34 -6.31 11.99
CA SER A 54 3.62 -6.45 13.42
C SER A 54 3.80 -5.09 14.10
N MET A 55 4.64 -4.22 13.53
CA MET A 55 4.88 -2.86 14.03
C MET A 55 3.58 -2.04 14.10
N THR A 56 2.78 -2.02 13.02
CA THR A 56 1.52 -1.26 13.01
C THR A 56 0.54 -1.76 14.08
N ARG A 57 0.47 -3.08 14.30
CA ARG A 57 -0.35 -3.66 15.37
C ARG A 57 0.11 -3.22 16.77
N GLU A 58 1.42 -3.19 17.01
CA GLU A 58 1.99 -2.69 18.27
C GLU A 58 1.65 -1.21 18.49
N LEU A 59 1.78 -0.36 17.46
CA LEU A 59 1.41 1.04 17.53
C LEU A 59 -0.08 1.23 17.89
N TYR A 60 -0.97 0.43 17.31
CA TYR A 60 -2.40 0.44 17.69
C TYR A 60 -2.62 0.01 19.15
N ALA A 61 -1.90 -1.02 19.63
CA ALA A 61 -2.00 -1.47 21.01
C ALA A 61 -1.53 -0.39 22.00
N ILE A 62 -0.43 0.31 21.69
CA ILE A 62 0.06 1.44 22.48
C ILE A 62 -0.99 2.56 22.53
N GLY A 63 -1.57 2.94 21.38
CA GLY A 63 -2.65 3.93 21.33
C GLY A 63 -3.88 3.53 22.16
N GLY A 64 -4.24 2.24 22.14
CA GLY A 64 -5.30 1.70 22.98
C GLY A 64 -5.00 1.81 24.48
N ASN A 65 -3.79 1.45 24.90
CA ASN A 65 -3.35 1.55 26.29
C ASN A 65 -3.34 3.01 26.78
N LEU A 66 -2.88 3.95 25.94
CA LEU A 66 -2.89 5.38 26.24
C LEU A 66 -4.32 5.91 26.47
N ASN A 67 -5.27 5.51 25.61
CA ASN A 67 -6.67 5.89 25.79
C ASN A 67 -7.26 5.38 27.11
N GLN A 68 -6.88 4.17 27.55
CA GLN A 68 -7.33 3.63 28.85
C GLN A 68 -6.74 4.40 30.03
N ILE A 69 -5.45 4.76 29.96
CA ILE A 69 -4.79 5.59 30.99
C ILE A 69 -5.49 6.94 31.10
N ALA A 70 -5.79 7.56 29.96
CA ALA A 70 -6.49 8.84 29.92
C ALA A 70 -7.91 8.77 30.48
N ALA A 71 -8.66 7.71 30.17
CA ALA A 71 -9.99 7.50 30.74
C ALA A 71 -9.94 7.38 32.27
N LYS A 72 -8.99 6.60 32.81
CA LYS A 72 -8.79 6.46 34.25
C LYS A 72 -8.40 7.79 34.92
N ALA A 73 -7.44 8.50 34.35
CA ALA A 73 -6.95 9.75 34.92
C ALA A 73 -7.96 10.91 34.78
N ASN A 74 -8.82 10.90 33.76
CA ASN A 74 -9.97 11.80 33.66
C ASN A 74 -11.00 11.51 34.77
N ALA A 75 -11.30 10.23 35.03
CA ALA A 75 -12.20 9.82 36.11
C ALA A 75 -11.67 10.21 37.51
N THR A 76 -10.34 10.23 37.70
CA THR A 76 -9.72 10.66 38.96
C THR A 76 -9.40 12.16 39.01
N GLY A 77 -9.63 12.93 37.93
CA GLY A 77 -9.43 14.38 37.88
C GLY A 77 -7.99 14.86 37.63
N HIS A 78 -7.09 14.01 37.14
CA HIS A 78 -5.64 14.26 37.07
C HIS A 78 -5.09 14.53 35.64
N ILE A 79 -5.93 14.93 34.66
CA ILE A 79 -5.46 15.21 33.29
C ILE A 79 -6.06 16.50 32.71
N ASP A 80 -5.20 17.29 32.07
CA ASP A 80 -5.59 18.31 31.10
C ASP A 80 -6.06 17.62 29.80
N LYS A 81 -7.38 17.58 29.61
CA LYS A 81 -8.03 16.94 28.46
C LYS A 81 -7.57 17.52 27.12
N THR A 82 -7.25 18.81 27.09
CA THR A 82 -6.91 19.51 25.85
C THR A 82 -5.53 19.10 25.34
N VAL A 83 -4.54 19.09 26.24
CA VAL A 83 -3.17 18.65 25.94
C VAL A 83 -3.14 17.17 25.57
N PHE A 84 -3.89 16.33 26.29
CA PHE A 84 -3.97 14.90 25.97
C PHE A 84 -4.57 14.67 24.57
N GLN A 85 -5.71 15.31 24.27
CA GLN A 85 -6.35 15.16 22.97
C GLN A 85 -5.46 15.65 21.82
N TYR A 86 -4.70 16.72 22.04
CA TYR A 86 -3.74 17.24 21.08
C TYR A 86 -2.64 16.21 20.75
N GLU A 87 -1.96 15.65 21.76
CA GLU A 87 -0.90 14.65 21.53
C GLU A 87 -1.45 13.33 20.96
N ALA A 88 -2.65 12.91 21.39
CA ALA A 88 -3.31 11.73 20.83
C ALA A 88 -3.61 11.89 19.32
N ASN A 89 -4.09 13.07 18.92
CA ASN A 89 -4.34 13.39 17.52
C ASN A 89 -3.03 13.43 16.71
N ARG A 90 -1.97 14.00 17.29
CA ARG A 90 -0.64 14.07 16.67
C ARG A 90 -0.04 12.67 16.45
N LEU A 91 -0.13 11.80 17.45
CA LEU A 91 0.27 10.39 17.32
C LEU A 91 -0.54 9.69 16.22
N ARG A 92 -1.86 9.84 16.22
CA ARG A 92 -2.73 9.24 15.20
C ARG A 92 -2.35 9.71 13.79
N LYS A 93 -2.04 11.00 13.63
CA LYS A 93 -1.61 11.57 12.34
C LYS A 93 -0.26 10.98 11.91
N ALA A 94 0.71 10.91 12.80
CA ALA A 94 2.02 10.31 12.49
C ALA A 94 1.91 8.84 12.06
N VAL A 95 1.08 8.04 12.73
CA VAL A 95 0.83 6.64 12.33
C VAL A 95 0.17 6.57 10.95
N GLN A 96 -0.81 7.43 10.67
CA GLN A 96 -1.46 7.49 9.37
C GLN A 96 -0.47 7.84 8.26
N ASP A 97 0.42 8.82 8.50
CA ASP A 97 1.42 9.26 7.52
C ASP A 97 2.43 8.13 7.22
N ILE A 98 2.82 7.34 8.22
CA ILE A 98 3.65 6.13 8.03
C ILE A 98 2.90 5.11 7.17
N ILE A 99 1.61 4.89 7.42
CA ILE A 99 0.81 3.94 6.64
C ILE A 99 0.70 4.37 5.20
N GLU A 100 0.40 5.64 4.94
CA GLU A 100 0.33 6.18 3.59
C GLU A 100 1.67 6.10 2.87
N ALA A 101 2.77 6.49 3.50
CA ALA A 101 4.10 6.44 2.88
C ALA A 101 4.47 5.02 2.41
N VAL A 102 4.11 4.01 3.20
CA VAL A 102 4.44 2.60 2.93
C VAL A 102 3.45 1.96 1.94
N THR A 103 2.16 2.25 2.04
CA THR A 103 1.12 1.52 1.29
C THR A 103 0.54 2.25 0.09
N ALA A 104 0.70 3.58 -0.01
CA ALA A 104 0.11 4.34 -1.11
C ALA A 104 0.77 4.00 -2.46
N PRO A 105 -0.02 3.79 -3.53
CA PRO A 105 0.50 3.54 -4.86
C PRO A 105 1.15 4.81 -5.44
N GLU A 106 2.26 4.65 -6.14
CA GLU A 106 2.98 5.76 -6.75
C GLU A 106 2.41 6.09 -8.14
N ARG A 107 2.32 7.39 -8.45
CA ARG A 107 2.01 7.83 -9.81
C ARG A 107 3.16 7.39 -10.74
N ARG A 108 2.77 6.83 -11.88
CA ARG A 108 3.71 6.46 -12.94
C ARG A 108 4.30 7.73 -13.55
N THR A 109 5.59 7.96 -13.36
CA THR A 109 6.33 9.13 -13.88
C THR A 109 6.89 8.90 -15.29
N HIS A 110 6.96 7.66 -15.76
CA HIS A 110 7.51 7.29 -17.06
C HIS A 110 6.62 6.26 -17.78
N ASN A 111 6.45 6.44 -19.09
CA ASN A 111 5.67 5.57 -19.99
C ASN A 111 6.13 4.10 -20.06
N GLY A 112 7.21 3.71 -19.34
CA GLY A 112 7.73 2.35 -19.24
C GLY A 112 8.29 1.84 -20.57
N ASP A 113 9.08 2.67 -21.22
CA ASP A 113 9.77 2.31 -22.46
C ASP A 113 10.90 1.32 -22.13
N HIS A 114 10.66 0.04 -22.39
CA HIS A 114 11.61 -1.07 -22.21
C HIS A 114 11.92 -1.71 -23.58
N GLY A 115 12.30 -0.88 -24.55
CA GLY A 115 12.60 -1.32 -25.93
C GLY A 115 13.77 -2.29 -26.05
N ASP A 116 14.49 -2.56 -24.96
CA ASP A 116 15.54 -3.56 -24.85
C ASP A 116 14.99 -5.00 -24.69
N MET A 117 13.74 -5.17 -24.24
CA MET A 117 13.17 -6.50 -23.97
C MET A 117 12.64 -7.23 -25.21
N GLY A 118 12.57 -6.58 -26.37
CA GLY A 118 11.99 -7.13 -27.61
C GLY A 118 12.99 -7.65 -28.65
N ARG A 119 14.28 -7.77 -28.33
CA ARG A 119 15.32 -8.08 -29.35
C ARG A 119 15.50 -9.56 -29.68
N ASP A 120 14.91 -10.47 -28.93
CA ASP A 120 15.08 -11.92 -29.14
C ASP A 120 13.91 -12.50 -29.95
N ARG A 121 13.78 -12.09 -31.21
CA ARG A 121 12.95 -12.81 -32.19
C ARG A 121 13.88 -13.61 -33.10
N PRO A 122 13.93 -14.95 -33.00
CA PRO A 122 14.62 -15.75 -34.00
C PRO A 122 13.96 -15.55 -35.38
N PRO A 123 14.72 -15.69 -36.49
CA PRO A 123 14.22 -15.51 -37.84
C PRO A 123 13.07 -16.45 -38.21
#